data_AF-A0A7W0P6T0-F1
#
_entry.id   AF-A0A7W0P6T0-F1
#
_cell.length_a   1.000
_cell.length_b   1.000
_cell.length_c   1.000
_cell.angle_alpha   90.00
_cell.angle_beta   90.00
_cell.angle_gamma   90.00
#
_symmetry.space_group_name_H-M   'P 1'
#
loop_
_entity.id
_entity.type
_entity.pdbx_description
1 polymer ?
#
loop_
_entity_poly.entity_id
_entity_poly.type
_entity_poly.pdbx_seq_one_letter_code
_entity_poly.pdbx_strand_id
1 'polypeptide(L)'
;MAYGSPERLEDVPAYYADIRGGRPIRPELLEDLVERYRRLGIESGSPLNAVTEATRSRLHDALGLPVYTGMKHWRPRIADAVGAALARGAETVVGLVLAPHYSRLSIAGYRQQLEGALAERAELVFVESWHDDEGFVDLLAARVRGSRAHVVFTAHSLPARILDEGDPYQQQLLETATLVAERAALTDWSFSYQSESATGEPWLQPDILDHLGDLAERGVDDVLVCPVGFVADHLEIRWDLDTEAMERAAELGMRLARIEMPNAHPELISVLAGLVRRAIPAGVAP
;
A
#
# COMPACT_ATOMS: atom_id res chain seq x y z
N MET A 1 1.91 -10.00 4.77
CA MET A 1 1.66 -10.23 3.33
C MET A 1 1.82 -8.91 2.58
N ALA A 2 2.33 -8.95 1.36
CA ALA A 2 2.56 -7.76 0.52
C ALA A 2 2.19 -8.05 -0.94
N TYR A 3 2.07 -7.03 -1.78
CA TYR A 3 1.77 -7.22 -3.19
C TYR A 3 2.89 -7.98 -3.91
N GLY A 4 4.13 -7.61 -3.56
CA GLY A 4 5.35 -8.08 -4.20
C GLY A 4 5.69 -7.26 -5.43
N SER A 5 6.95 -7.27 -5.82
CA SER A 5 7.49 -6.54 -6.97
C SER A 5 8.51 -7.43 -7.68
N PRO A 6 8.71 -7.29 -9.01
CA PRO A 6 9.81 -7.96 -9.71
C PRO A 6 11.15 -7.62 -9.05
N GLU A 7 12.12 -8.54 -9.12
CA GLU A 7 13.48 -8.32 -8.58
C GLU A 7 14.43 -7.74 -9.61
N ARG A 8 14.14 -7.96 -10.90
CA ARG A 8 14.94 -7.49 -12.02
C ARG A 8 14.05 -6.99 -13.16
N LEU A 9 14.65 -6.28 -14.11
CA LEU A 9 13.92 -5.79 -15.30
C LEU A 9 13.35 -6.93 -16.15
N GLU A 10 14.04 -8.07 -16.24
CA GLU A 10 13.58 -9.21 -17.02
C GLU A 10 12.38 -9.93 -16.41
N ASP A 11 12.09 -9.67 -15.14
CA ASP A 11 10.96 -10.23 -14.40
C ASP A 11 9.65 -9.48 -14.65
N VAL A 12 9.74 -8.20 -15.07
CA VAL A 12 8.60 -7.30 -15.27
C VAL A 12 7.50 -7.91 -16.15
N PRO A 13 7.79 -8.56 -17.30
CA PRO A 13 6.75 -9.15 -18.13
C PRO A 13 5.98 -10.26 -17.42
N ALA A 14 6.70 -11.15 -16.70
CA ALA A 14 6.09 -12.27 -15.98
C ALA A 14 5.29 -11.79 -14.77
N TYR A 15 5.81 -10.81 -14.04
CA TYR A 15 5.13 -10.19 -12.90
C TYR A 15 3.78 -9.59 -13.30
N TYR A 16 3.74 -8.77 -14.36
CA TYR A 16 2.48 -8.18 -14.78
C TYR A 16 1.53 -9.17 -15.46
N ALA A 17 2.05 -10.21 -16.12
CA ALA A 17 1.19 -11.29 -16.59
C ALA A 17 0.46 -11.95 -15.41
N ASP A 18 1.15 -12.19 -14.29
CA ASP A 18 0.56 -12.73 -13.05
C ASP A 18 -0.53 -11.81 -12.47
N ILE A 19 -0.25 -10.50 -12.37
CA ILE A 19 -1.26 -9.49 -11.95
C ILE A 19 -2.53 -9.60 -12.80
N ARG A 20 -2.38 -9.87 -14.10
CA ARG A 20 -3.49 -9.93 -15.06
C ARG A 20 -4.09 -11.31 -15.22
N GLY A 21 -3.84 -12.22 -14.27
CA GLY A 21 -4.36 -13.59 -14.28
C GLY A 21 -3.74 -14.47 -15.36
N GLY A 22 -2.45 -14.29 -15.62
CA GLY A 22 -1.68 -14.98 -16.66
C GLY A 22 -1.74 -14.35 -18.04
N ARG A 23 -2.46 -13.23 -18.22
CA ARG A 23 -2.60 -12.58 -19.53
C ARG A 23 -1.42 -11.64 -19.82
N PRO A 24 -0.67 -11.85 -20.93
CA PRO A 24 0.48 -11.02 -21.25
C PRO A 24 0.08 -9.57 -21.53
N ILE A 25 0.92 -8.61 -21.13
CA ILE A 25 0.74 -7.20 -21.48
C ILE A 25 1.03 -6.99 -22.97
N ARG A 26 0.34 -6.03 -23.60
CA ARG A 26 0.66 -5.56 -24.94
C ARG A 26 2.10 -5.00 -24.97
N PRO A 27 2.94 -5.33 -25.98
CA PRO A 27 4.34 -4.92 -26.00
C PRO A 27 4.55 -3.41 -25.76
N GLU A 28 3.68 -2.58 -26.31
CA GLU A 28 3.80 -1.11 -26.24
C GLU A 28 3.65 -0.59 -24.80
N LEU A 29 2.78 -1.22 -24.00
CA LEU A 29 2.62 -0.87 -22.58
C LEU A 29 3.72 -1.49 -21.71
N LEU A 30 4.29 -2.61 -22.15
CA LEU A 30 5.34 -3.29 -21.39
C LEU A 30 6.65 -2.51 -21.42
N GLU A 31 7.00 -1.89 -22.56
CA GLU A 31 8.20 -1.06 -22.69
C GLU A 31 8.19 0.12 -21.72
N ASP A 32 7.06 0.83 -21.62
CA ASP A 32 6.87 1.91 -20.66
C ASP A 32 7.08 1.42 -19.22
N LEU A 33 6.41 0.32 -18.84
CA LEU A 33 6.52 -0.26 -17.49
C LEU A 33 7.95 -0.67 -17.14
N VAL A 34 8.68 -1.27 -18.09
CA VAL A 34 10.10 -1.62 -17.91
C VAL A 34 10.94 -0.37 -17.70
N GLU A 35 10.68 0.72 -18.42
CA GLU A 35 11.39 1.99 -18.23
C GLU A 35 11.11 2.62 -16.86
N ARG A 36 9.87 2.56 -16.36
CA ARG A 36 9.55 3.03 -14.99
C ARG A 36 10.36 2.25 -13.94
N TYR A 37 10.43 0.92 -14.06
CA TYR A 37 11.25 0.09 -13.16
C TYR A 37 12.76 0.35 -13.32
N ARG A 38 13.23 0.68 -14.52
CA ARG A 38 14.63 1.06 -14.77
C ARG A 38 14.98 2.35 -14.04
N ARG A 39 14.12 3.37 -14.15
CA ARG A 39 14.29 4.65 -13.44
C ARG A 39 14.18 4.51 -11.93
N LEU A 40 13.42 3.54 -11.44
CA LEU A 40 13.38 3.16 -10.04
C LEU A 40 14.69 2.53 -9.53
N GLY A 41 15.59 2.13 -10.43
CA GLY A 41 16.86 1.51 -10.07
C GLY A 41 16.74 0.07 -9.57
N ILE A 42 15.73 -0.67 -10.05
CA ILE A 42 15.46 -2.08 -9.68
C ILE A 42 16.70 -2.99 -9.79
N GLU A 43 17.67 -2.63 -10.64
CA GLU A 43 18.94 -3.32 -10.81
C GLU A 43 19.76 -3.40 -9.51
N SER A 44 19.55 -2.46 -8.59
CA SER A 44 20.15 -2.45 -7.24
C SER A 44 19.29 -3.19 -6.20
N GLY A 45 18.14 -3.73 -6.62
CA GLY A 45 17.15 -4.43 -5.80
C GLY A 45 15.77 -3.78 -5.88
N SER A 46 14.72 -4.60 -5.76
CA SER A 46 13.34 -4.11 -5.66
C SER A 46 13.13 -3.30 -4.38
N PRO A 47 12.78 -2.00 -4.46
CA PRO A 47 12.56 -1.19 -3.27
C PRO A 47 11.44 -1.74 -2.39
N LEU A 48 10.34 -2.19 -2.99
CA LEU A 48 9.21 -2.75 -2.26
C LEU A 48 9.58 -4.06 -1.53
N ASN A 49 10.30 -4.97 -2.19
CA ASN A 49 10.67 -6.24 -1.56
C ASN A 49 11.69 -6.01 -0.44
N ALA A 50 12.64 -5.09 -0.62
CA ALA A 50 13.60 -4.72 0.41
C ALA A 50 12.91 -4.14 1.65
N VAL A 51 11.96 -3.22 1.48
CA VAL A 51 11.15 -2.68 2.58
C VAL A 51 10.29 -3.79 3.22
N THR A 52 9.69 -4.67 2.42
CA THR A 52 8.88 -5.80 2.91
C THR A 52 9.70 -6.73 3.81
N GLU A 53 10.91 -7.11 3.40
CA GLU A 53 11.78 -7.98 4.19
C GLU A 53 12.34 -7.30 5.43
N ALA A 54 12.65 -6.00 5.34
CA ALA A 54 13.04 -5.21 6.51
C ALA A 54 11.88 -5.14 7.52
N THR A 55 10.65 -4.92 7.06
CA THR A 55 9.44 -4.95 7.89
C THR A 55 9.22 -6.32 8.51
N ARG A 56 9.33 -7.41 7.73
CA ARG A 56 9.23 -8.80 8.24
C ARG A 56 10.24 -9.06 9.35
N SER A 57 11.52 -8.71 9.13
CA SER A 57 12.59 -8.93 10.10
C SER A 57 12.35 -8.15 11.40
N ARG A 58 12.02 -6.86 11.31
CA ARG A 58 11.77 -6.03 12.50
C ARG A 58 10.51 -6.46 13.24
N LEU A 59 9.49 -6.93 12.53
CA LEU A 59 8.28 -7.44 13.14
C LEU A 59 8.53 -8.76 13.87
N HIS A 60 9.40 -9.63 13.31
CA HIS A 60 9.88 -10.83 13.99
C HIS A 60 10.55 -10.47 15.33
N ASP A 61 11.48 -9.52 15.32
CA ASP A 61 12.19 -9.08 16.52
C ASP A 61 11.24 -8.45 17.55
N ALA A 62 10.29 -7.62 17.08
CA ALA A 62 9.33 -6.94 17.94
C ALA A 62 8.33 -7.90 18.59
N LEU A 63 7.88 -8.94 17.87
CA LEU A 63 6.91 -9.90 18.37
C LEU A 63 7.55 -11.03 19.19
N GLY A 64 8.80 -11.39 18.89
CA GLY A 64 9.39 -12.63 19.39
C GLY A 64 8.72 -13.90 18.82
N LEU A 65 8.00 -13.76 17.70
CA LEU A 65 7.25 -14.84 17.02
C LEU A 65 7.81 -15.07 15.61
N PRO A 66 7.71 -16.28 15.03
CA PRO A 66 8.04 -16.49 13.63
C PRO A 66 7.19 -15.61 12.70
N VAL A 67 7.84 -14.80 11.86
CA VAL A 67 7.17 -13.94 10.86
C VAL A 67 7.68 -14.29 9.46
N TYR A 68 6.73 -14.57 8.56
CA TYR A 68 7.00 -14.95 7.17
C TYR A 68 6.49 -13.90 6.20
N THR A 69 7.24 -13.65 5.14
CA THR A 69 6.75 -12.89 3.98
C THR A 69 5.99 -13.82 3.05
N GLY A 70 4.80 -13.42 2.65
CA GLY A 70 4.02 -14.04 1.59
C GLY A 70 3.47 -12.96 0.66
N MET A 71 3.84 -13.04 -0.61
CA MET A 71 3.48 -12.05 -1.64
C MET A 71 2.37 -12.57 -2.54
N LYS A 72 1.45 -11.67 -2.92
CA LYS A 72 0.29 -11.99 -3.77
C LYS A 72 0.69 -12.24 -5.22
N HIS A 73 1.57 -11.40 -5.77
CA HIS A 73 1.98 -11.42 -7.17
C HIS A 73 3.46 -11.75 -7.41
N TRP A 74 4.24 -11.95 -6.33
CA TRP A 74 5.65 -12.27 -6.44
C TRP A 74 6.11 -13.33 -5.44
N ARG A 75 7.41 -13.62 -5.37
CA ARG A 75 8.01 -14.64 -4.51
C ARG A 75 8.67 -14.00 -3.28
N PRO A 76 8.67 -14.66 -2.11
CA PRO A 76 7.97 -15.91 -1.80
C PRO A 76 6.43 -15.73 -1.84
N ARG A 77 5.70 -16.70 -2.39
CA ARG A 77 4.22 -16.62 -2.49
C ARG A 77 3.59 -16.86 -1.13
N ILE A 78 2.33 -16.44 -0.96
CA ILE A 78 1.55 -16.72 0.26
C ILE A 78 1.54 -18.22 0.59
N ALA A 79 1.40 -19.08 -0.44
CA ALA A 79 1.44 -20.52 -0.26
C ALA A 79 2.80 -21.05 0.27
N ASP A 80 3.91 -20.47 -0.17
CA ASP A 80 5.25 -20.84 0.30
C ASP A 80 5.41 -20.49 1.80
N ALA A 81 4.96 -19.30 2.20
CA ALA A 81 4.99 -18.83 3.57
C ALA A 81 4.16 -19.72 4.51
N VAL A 82 2.94 -20.08 4.08
CA VAL A 82 2.07 -21.00 4.83
C VAL A 82 2.69 -22.38 4.94
N GLY A 83 3.27 -22.91 3.85
CA GLY A 83 3.97 -24.19 3.88
C GLY A 83 5.12 -24.19 4.90
N ALA A 84 5.91 -23.11 4.96
CA ALA A 84 6.97 -22.96 5.93
C ALA A 84 6.47 -22.87 7.38
N ALA A 85 5.36 -22.14 7.62
CA ALA A 85 4.75 -22.04 8.95
C ALA A 85 4.22 -23.39 9.43
N LEU A 86 3.46 -24.10 8.59
CA LEU A 86 2.89 -25.42 8.92
C LEU A 86 3.99 -26.47 9.13
N ALA A 87 5.07 -26.44 8.34
CA ALA A 87 6.21 -27.34 8.52
C ALA A 87 6.91 -27.18 9.88
N ARG A 88 6.72 -26.04 10.55
CA ARG A 88 7.21 -25.78 11.92
C ARG A 88 6.15 -26.03 13.00
N GLY A 89 5.00 -26.59 12.64
CA GLY A 89 3.94 -26.94 13.59
C GLY A 89 3.04 -25.78 14.00
N ALA A 90 2.91 -24.74 13.17
CA ALA A 90 1.98 -23.65 13.44
C ALA A 90 0.53 -24.17 13.49
N GLU A 91 -0.13 -24.02 14.65
CA GLU A 91 -1.55 -24.37 14.85
C GLU A 91 -2.49 -23.17 14.60
N THR A 92 -1.96 -21.95 14.76
CA THR A 92 -2.65 -20.69 14.47
C THR A 92 -1.76 -19.82 13.59
N VAL A 93 -2.34 -19.22 12.55
CA VAL A 93 -1.66 -18.30 11.63
C VAL A 93 -2.40 -16.97 11.62
N VAL A 94 -1.66 -15.89 11.93
CA VAL A 94 -2.18 -14.52 11.83
C VAL A 94 -1.90 -13.96 10.45
N GLY A 95 -2.95 -13.64 9.70
CA GLY A 95 -2.87 -12.96 8.41
C GLY A 95 -2.90 -11.45 8.57
N LEU A 96 -1.81 -10.77 8.21
CA LEU A 96 -1.73 -9.31 8.15
C LEU A 96 -1.25 -8.86 6.77
N VAL A 97 -1.98 -7.97 6.12
CA VAL A 97 -1.58 -7.36 4.85
C VAL A 97 -0.95 -5.98 5.11
N LEU A 98 0.15 -5.67 4.42
CA LEU A 98 0.81 -4.35 4.45
C LEU A 98 0.04 -3.32 3.62
N ALA A 99 -1.28 -3.23 3.86
CA ALA A 99 -2.19 -2.24 3.32
C ALA A 99 -3.31 -2.03 4.37
N PRO A 100 -3.64 -0.78 4.78
CA PRO A 100 -4.58 -0.55 5.88
C PRO A 100 -6.04 -0.76 5.51
N HIS A 101 -6.39 -0.45 4.26
CA HIS A 101 -7.76 -0.32 3.78
C HIS A 101 -8.24 -1.61 3.10
N TYR A 102 -9.40 -2.09 3.51
CA TYR A 102 -10.05 -3.24 2.89
C TYR A 102 -10.67 -2.86 1.54
N SER A 103 -10.48 -3.75 0.56
CA SER A 103 -11.33 -3.85 -0.63
C SER A 103 -11.51 -5.31 -1.02
N ARG A 104 -12.66 -5.62 -1.63
CA ARG A 104 -12.92 -6.89 -2.32
C ARG A 104 -11.93 -7.12 -3.48
N LEU A 105 -11.38 -6.06 -4.07
CA LEU A 105 -10.37 -6.15 -5.14
C LEU A 105 -8.94 -6.28 -4.61
N SER A 106 -8.70 -5.96 -3.32
CA SER A 106 -7.37 -6.01 -2.71
C SER A 106 -7.27 -7.12 -1.65
N ILE A 107 -7.58 -6.80 -0.39
CA ILE A 107 -7.42 -7.60 0.83
C ILE A 107 -8.15 -8.95 0.73
N ALA A 108 -9.36 -8.96 0.17
CA ALA A 108 -10.12 -10.21 0.01
C ALA A 108 -9.35 -11.27 -0.81
N GLY A 109 -8.60 -10.84 -1.83
CA GLY A 109 -7.76 -11.75 -2.63
C GLY A 109 -6.56 -12.31 -1.84
N TYR A 110 -6.00 -11.53 -0.90
CA TYR A 110 -4.96 -12.04 0.01
C TYR A 110 -5.54 -13.08 0.95
N ARG A 111 -6.69 -12.77 1.55
CA ARG A 111 -7.42 -13.68 2.44
C ARG A 111 -7.73 -14.99 1.75
N GLN A 112 -8.28 -14.94 0.54
CA GLN A 112 -8.59 -16.12 -0.26
C GLN A 112 -7.35 -17.00 -0.53
N GLN A 113 -6.22 -16.39 -0.91
CA GLN A 113 -4.98 -17.14 -1.13
C GLN A 113 -4.45 -17.76 0.17
N LEU A 114 -4.56 -17.06 1.29
CA LEU A 114 -4.14 -17.53 2.61
C LEU A 114 -5.01 -18.68 3.12
N GLU A 115 -6.34 -18.54 3.05
CA GLU A 115 -7.31 -19.59 3.38
C GLU A 115 -7.09 -20.84 2.53
N GLY A 116 -6.95 -20.66 1.21
CA GLY A 116 -6.69 -21.76 0.27
C GLY A 116 -5.35 -22.45 0.54
N ALA A 117 -4.31 -21.69 0.89
CA ALA A 117 -3.01 -22.26 1.25
C ALA A 117 -3.04 -22.99 2.60
N LEU A 118 -3.80 -22.50 3.59
CA LEU A 118 -3.94 -23.18 4.88
C LEU A 118 -4.72 -24.48 4.74
N ALA A 119 -5.78 -24.50 3.93
CA ALA A 119 -6.64 -25.66 3.70
C ALA A 119 -7.10 -26.29 5.03
N GLU A 120 -7.52 -25.45 5.99
CA GLU A 120 -8.01 -25.83 7.33
C GLU A 120 -7.00 -26.58 8.21
N ARG A 121 -5.71 -26.61 7.84
CA ARG A 121 -4.64 -27.29 8.62
C ARG A 121 -4.20 -26.52 9.85
N ALA A 122 -4.60 -25.26 9.98
CA ALA A 122 -4.37 -24.39 11.13
C ALA A 122 -5.49 -23.34 11.20
N GLU A 123 -5.72 -22.80 12.39
CA GLU A 123 -6.64 -21.70 12.63
C GLU A 123 -6.13 -20.44 11.94
N LEU A 124 -7.01 -19.76 11.18
CA LEU A 124 -6.71 -18.46 10.59
C LEU A 124 -7.30 -17.35 11.44
N VAL A 125 -6.45 -16.44 11.90
CA VAL A 125 -6.86 -15.15 12.45
C VAL A 125 -6.45 -14.06 11.47
N PHE A 126 -7.42 -13.42 10.81
CA PHE A 126 -7.14 -12.45 9.76
C PHE A 126 -7.41 -11.02 10.22
N VAL A 127 -6.42 -10.14 10.11
CA VAL A 127 -6.58 -8.69 10.32
C VAL A 127 -7.16 -8.10 9.02
N GLU A 128 -8.46 -7.86 9.02
CA GLU A 128 -9.22 -7.52 7.81
C GLU A 128 -9.01 -6.08 7.33
N SER A 129 -8.91 -5.13 8.25
CA SER A 129 -8.50 -3.74 8.00
C SER A 129 -7.90 -3.16 9.27
N TRP A 130 -7.14 -2.08 9.13
CA TRP A 130 -6.49 -1.39 10.24
C TRP A 130 -6.27 0.10 9.94
N HIS A 131 -7.09 0.67 9.05
CA HIS A 131 -6.96 2.05 8.56
C HIS A 131 -7.18 3.12 9.64
N ASP A 132 -7.97 2.79 10.66
CA ASP A 132 -8.35 3.63 11.78
C ASP A 132 -7.52 3.36 13.05
N ASP A 133 -6.48 2.52 12.97
CA ASP A 133 -5.60 2.27 14.13
C ASP A 133 -4.99 3.59 14.62
N GLU A 134 -5.16 3.89 15.91
CA GLU A 134 -4.73 5.16 16.50
C GLU A 134 -3.24 5.42 16.28
N GLY A 135 -2.39 4.39 16.33
CA GLY A 135 -0.96 4.51 16.12
C GLY A 135 -0.60 4.76 14.66
N PHE A 136 -1.34 4.19 13.71
CA PHE A 136 -1.19 4.51 12.29
C PHE A 136 -1.60 5.96 11.98
N VAL A 137 -2.75 6.38 12.52
CA VAL A 137 -3.24 7.76 12.40
C VAL A 137 -2.24 8.75 13.01
N ASP A 138 -1.70 8.45 14.20
CA ASP A 138 -0.69 9.28 14.86
C ASP A 138 0.59 9.41 14.05
N LEU A 139 1.07 8.28 13.49
CA LEU A 139 2.26 8.25 12.64
C LEU A 139 2.10 9.19 11.46
N LEU A 140 0.98 9.09 10.72
CA LEU A 140 0.74 9.95 9.57
C LEU A 140 0.48 11.41 9.96
N ALA A 141 -0.28 11.63 11.03
CA ALA A 141 -0.56 12.96 11.55
C ALA A 141 0.73 13.70 11.95
N ALA A 142 1.70 13.00 12.53
CA ALA A 142 3.01 13.57 12.86
C ALA A 142 3.77 14.06 11.61
N ARG A 143 3.59 13.43 10.44
CA ARG A 143 4.27 13.80 9.19
C ARG A 143 3.69 15.04 8.50
N VAL A 144 2.44 15.38 8.79
CA VAL A 144 1.75 16.54 8.19
C VAL A 144 1.52 17.70 9.17
N ARG A 145 1.71 17.45 10.48
CA ARG A 145 1.49 18.44 11.55
C ARG A 145 2.30 19.71 11.32
N GLY A 146 1.64 20.86 11.40
CA GLY A 146 2.26 22.17 11.27
C GLY A 146 2.61 22.56 9.83
N SER A 147 2.25 21.73 8.83
CA SER A 147 2.34 22.12 7.42
C SER A 147 1.49 23.37 7.16
N ARG A 148 2.02 24.27 6.33
CA ARG A 148 1.30 25.42 5.77
C ARG A 148 0.83 25.19 4.33
N ALA A 149 1.31 24.11 3.71
CA ALA A 149 0.91 23.69 2.38
C ALA A 149 -0.51 23.10 2.42
N HIS A 150 -1.20 23.13 1.29
CA HIS A 150 -2.43 22.38 1.09
C HIS A 150 -2.09 20.88 1.14
N VAL A 151 -2.70 20.13 2.06
CA VAL A 151 -2.41 18.69 2.20
C VAL A 151 -3.32 17.88 1.29
N VAL A 152 -2.75 17.12 0.36
CA VAL A 152 -3.51 16.20 -0.49
C VAL A 152 -3.29 14.77 0.01
N PHE A 153 -4.32 14.16 0.57
CA PHE A 153 -4.28 12.74 0.90
C PHE A 153 -4.49 11.90 -0.35
N THR A 154 -3.68 10.86 -0.54
CA THR A 154 -3.77 10.01 -1.74
C THR A 154 -3.82 8.51 -1.43
N ALA A 155 -4.40 7.78 -2.38
CA ALA A 155 -4.40 6.32 -2.39
C ALA A 155 -4.47 5.79 -3.83
N HIS A 156 -4.16 4.51 -4.01
CA HIS A 156 -4.36 3.83 -5.29
C HIS A 156 -5.83 3.90 -5.69
N SER A 157 -6.11 4.27 -6.93
CA SER A 157 -7.47 4.27 -7.47
C SER A 157 -7.97 2.84 -7.65
N LEU A 158 -9.28 2.62 -7.62
CA LEU A 158 -9.87 1.33 -7.99
C LEU A 158 -10.99 1.57 -9.00
N PRO A 159 -11.40 0.55 -9.78
CA PRO A 159 -12.58 0.65 -10.62
C PRO A 159 -13.80 1.17 -9.85
N ALA A 160 -14.49 2.18 -10.37
CA ALA A 160 -15.57 2.87 -9.67
C ALA A 160 -16.78 1.97 -9.35
N ARG A 161 -16.92 0.85 -10.05
CA ARG A 161 -17.96 -0.18 -9.77
C ARG A 161 -17.93 -0.71 -8.34
N ILE A 162 -16.81 -0.59 -7.63
CA ILE A 162 -16.74 -1.02 -6.22
C ILE A 162 -17.75 -0.27 -5.33
N LEU A 163 -18.15 0.95 -5.72
CA LEU A 163 -19.14 1.74 -5.01
C LEU A 163 -20.53 1.08 -5.07
N ASP A 164 -20.93 0.63 -6.26
CA ASP A 164 -22.20 -0.09 -6.47
C ASP A 164 -22.19 -1.47 -5.80
N GLU A 165 -21.00 -2.06 -5.64
CA GLU A 165 -20.79 -3.35 -4.95
C GLU A 165 -20.77 -3.23 -3.41
N GLY A 166 -20.88 -2.00 -2.87
CA GLY A 166 -20.84 -1.73 -1.44
C GLY A 166 -19.47 -2.00 -0.80
N ASP A 167 -18.39 -1.83 -1.57
CA ASP A 167 -17.02 -1.96 -1.08
C ASP A 167 -16.67 -0.79 -0.14
N PRO A 168 -16.11 -1.03 1.06
CA PRO A 168 -15.85 0.02 2.04
C PRO A 168 -14.60 0.85 1.73
N TYR A 169 -13.82 0.53 0.69
CA TYR A 169 -12.50 1.11 0.42
C TYR A 169 -12.48 2.64 0.43
N GLN A 170 -13.37 3.28 -0.35
CA GLN A 170 -13.43 4.74 -0.41
C GLN A 170 -13.80 5.35 0.95
N GLN A 171 -14.75 4.74 1.67
CA GLN A 171 -15.16 5.23 2.99
C GLN A 171 -13.99 5.15 3.98
N GLN A 172 -13.27 4.02 4.03
CA GLN A 172 -12.13 3.85 4.91
C GLN A 172 -10.98 4.82 4.58
N LEU A 173 -10.74 5.10 3.30
CA LEU A 173 -9.75 6.07 2.86
C LEU A 173 -10.08 7.49 3.34
N LEU A 174 -11.33 7.92 3.14
CA LEU A 174 -11.80 9.25 3.56
C LEU A 174 -11.83 9.37 5.08
N GLU A 175 -12.18 8.30 5.79
CA GLU A 175 -12.10 8.24 7.25
C GLU A 175 -10.66 8.39 7.74
N THR A 176 -9.70 7.68 7.13
CA THR A 176 -8.27 7.81 7.46
C THR A 176 -7.80 9.24 7.26
N ALA A 177 -8.10 9.84 6.10
CA ALA A 177 -7.74 11.22 5.80
C ALA A 177 -8.32 12.20 6.83
N THR A 178 -9.59 12.02 7.20
CA THR A 178 -10.27 12.83 8.21
C THR A 178 -9.60 12.69 9.57
N LEU A 179 -9.36 11.47 10.05
CA LEU A 179 -8.72 11.20 11.33
C LEU A 179 -7.31 11.80 11.40
N VAL A 180 -6.53 11.67 10.32
CA VAL A 180 -5.18 12.24 10.22
C VAL A 180 -5.25 13.77 10.23
N ALA A 181 -6.16 14.37 9.46
CA ALA A 181 -6.35 15.82 9.41
C ALA A 181 -6.74 16.38 10.77
N GLU A 182 -7.70 15.76 11.46
CA GLU A 182 -8.13 16.16 12.81
C GLU A 182 -6.99 16.03 13.82
N ARG A 183 -6.27 14.89 13.83
CA ARG A 183 -5.15 14.63 14.75
C ARG A 183 -4.00 15.62 14.57
N ALA A 184 -3.76 16.06 13.33
CA ALA A 184 -2.75 17.04 12.97
C ALA A 184 -3.24 18.50 13.01
N ALA A 185 -4.52 18.72 13.30
CA ALA A 185 -5.21 20.02 13.27
C ALA A 185 -5.06 20.74 11.91
N LEU A 186 -5.17 20.00 10.81
CA LEU A 186 -5.16 20.56 9.46
C LEU A 186 -6.49 21.27 9.17
N THR A 187 -6.41 22.48 8.63
CA THR A 187 -7.58 23.28 8.23
C THR A 187 -7.80 23.34 6.73
N ASP A 188 -6.81 22.94 5.94
CA ASP A 188 -6.87 22.96 4.48
C ASP A 188 -6.27 21.68 3.89
N TRP A 189 -7.14 20.81 3.39
CA TRP A 189 -6.77 19.54 2.80
C TRP A 189 -7.81 19.07 1.79
N SER A 190 -7.43 18.12 0.97
CA SER A 190 -8.30 17.43 0.00
C SER A 190 -7.90 15.96 -0.14
N PHE A 191 -8.66 15.21 -0.92
CA PHE A 191 -8.36 13.81 -1.25
C PHE A 191 -8.29 13.63 -2.77
N SER A 192 -7.33 12.87 -3.25
CA SER A 192 -7.26 12.42 -4.64
C SER A 192 -6.78 10.97 -4.73
N TYR A 193 -6.91 10.36 -5.90
CA TYR A 193 -6.38 9.04 -6.19
C TYR A 193 -5.16 9.14 -7.11
N GLN A 194 -4.44 8.04 -7.23
CA GLN A 194 -3.31 7.88 -8.16
C GLN A 194 -3.34 6.46 -8.73
N SER A 195 -2.48 6.16 -9.71
CA SER A 195 -2.27 4.80 -10.21
C SER A 195 -3.51 4.18 -10.89
N GLU A 196 -4.36 4.99 -11.54
CA GLU A 196 -5.43 4.46 -12.39
C GLU A 196 -4.83 3.60 -13.52
N SER A 197 -5.39 2.41 -13.74
CA SER A 197 -5.01 1.57 -14.87
C SER A 197 -5.96 1.77 -16.05
N ALA A 198 -5.41 1.83 -17.26
CA ALA A 198 -6.16 1.94 -18.51
C ALA A 198 -6.91 0.64 -18.87
N THR A 199 -7.95 0.30 -18.10
CA THR A 199 -8.79 -0.89 -18.28
C THR A 199 -10.03 -0.65 -19.14
N GLY A 200 -10.36 0.61 -19.41
CA GLY A 200 -11.53 1.01 -20.21
C GLY A 200 -12.85 1.07 -19.43
N GLU A 201 -12.82 0.88 -18.11
CA GLU A 201 -13.91 1.21 -17.19
C GLU A 201 -13.54 2.46 -16.37
N PRO A 202 -14.50 3.21 -15.81
CA PRO A 202 -14.22 4.35 -14.93
C PRO A 202 -13.57 3.91 -13.61
N TRP A 203 -12.65 4.72 -13.10
CA TRP A 203 -11.99 4.54 -11.81
C TRP A 203 -12.40 5.62 -10.81
N LEU A 204 -12.03 5.46 -9.54
CA LEU A 204 -12.24 6.46 -8.51
C LEU A 204 -11.43 7.74 -8.81
N GLN A 205 -12.07 8.88 -8.55
CA GLN A 205 -11.62 10.22 -8.93
C GLN A 205 -11.74 11.18 -7.72
N PRO A 206 -11.05 12.33 -7.72
CA PRO A 206 -10.19 12.86 -8.80
C PRO A 206 -8.81 12.20 -8.82
N ASP A 207 -8.20 12.09 -10.00
CA ASP A 207 -6.77 11.78 -10.15
C ASP A 207 -5.91 12.94 -9.63
N ILE A 208 -4.74 12.62 -9.07
CA ILE A 208 -3.83 13.60 -8.48
C ILE A 208 -3.36 14.65 -9.51
N LEU A 209 -3.11 14.27 -10.77
CA LEU A 209 -2.60 15.19 -11.79
C LEU A 209 -3.65 16.21 -12.20
N ASP A 210 -4.91 15.78 -12.32
CA ASP A 210 -6.05 16.65 -12.57
C ASP A 210 -6.33 17.54 -11.36
N HIS A 211 -6.31 16.97 -10.16
CA HIS A 211 -6.55 17.69 -8.92
C HIS A 211 -5.50 18.79 -8.65
N LEU A 212 -4.24 18.57 -9.03
CA LEU A 212 -3.22 19.63 -8.99
C LEU A 212 -3.58 20.81 -9.90
N GLY A 213 -4.19 20.55 -11.06
CA GLY A 213 -4.73 21.59 -11.94
C GLY A 213 -5.81 22.42 -11.24
N ASP A 214 -6.78 21.77 -10.62
CA ASP A 214 -7.86 22.42 -9.88
C ASP A 214 -7.32 23.27 -8.71
N LEU A 215 -6.29 22.78 -8.01
CA LEU A 215 -5.60 23.52 -6.94
C LEU A 215 -4.86 24.75 -7.47
N ALA A 216 -4.19 24.64 -8.61
CA ALA A 216 -3.52 25.78 -9.26
C ALA A 216 -4.53 26.87 -9.66
N GLU A 217 -5.68 26.50 -10.22
CA GLU A 217 -6.76 27.44 -10.57
C GLU A 217 -7.33 28.17 -9.34
N ARG A 218 -7.30 27.51 -8.18
CA ARG A 218 -7.66 28.10 -6.88
C ARG A 218 -6.55 28.96 -6.26
N GLY A 219 -5.39 29.07 -6.89
CA GLY A 219 -4.25 29.85 -6.40
C GLY A 219 -3.46 29.18 -5.27
N VAL A 220 -3.44 27.85 -5.21
CA VAL A 220 -2.61 27.10 -4.26
C VAL A 220 -1.18 27.00 -4.80
N ASP A 221 -0.21 27.51 -4.05
CA ASP A 221 1.21 27.51 -4.45
C ASP A 221 2.02 26.35 -3.84
N ASP A 222 1.61 25.83 -2.68
CA ASP A 222 2.33 24.81 -1.91
C ASP A 222 1.43 23.60 -1.67
N VAL A 223 1.88 22.41 -2.07
CA VAL A 223 1.18 21.14 -1.85
C VAL A 223 2.08 20.16 -1.10
N LEU A 224 1.52 19.52 -0.07
CA LEU A 224 2.11 18.39 0.61
C LEU A 224 1.25 17.15 0.39
N VAL A 225 1.78 16.17 -0.34
CA VAL A 225 1.08 14.89 -0.58
C VAL A 225 1.31 13.92 0.58
N CYS A 226 0.23 13.33 1.07
CA CYS A 226 0.23 12.33 2.14
C CYS A 226 -0.44 11.03 1.64
N PRO A 227 0.32 10.05 1.13
CA PRO A 227 -0.22 8.82 0.55
C PRO A 227 -0.76 7.84 1.59
N VAL A 228 -1.93 8.12 2.15
CA VAL A 228 -2.56 7.33 3.24
C VAL A 228 -2.85 5.89 2.83
N GLY A 229 -3.08 5.62 1.54
CA GLY A 229 -3.34 4.27 1.02
C GLY A 229 -2.12 3.35 0.99
N PHE A 230 -0.93 3.85 1.35
CA PHE A 230 0.33 3.14 1.19
C PHE A 230 1.19 3.22 2.45
N VAL A 231 2.08 2.23 2.61
CA VAL A 231 2.96 2.12 3.79
C VAL A 231 4.44 2.07 3.42
N ALA A 232 4.78 1.97 2.14
CA ALA A 232 6.14 1.77 1.67
C ALA A 232 6.40 2.58 0.40
N ASP A 233 7.65 2.96 0.18
CA ASP A 233 8.13 3.41 -1.12
C ASP A 233 8.16 2.22 -2.09
N HIS A 234 7.52 2.40 -3.23
CA HIS A 234 7.46 1.45 -4.33
C HIS A 234 7.20 2.22 -5.63
N LEU A 235 6.96 1.51 -6.73
CA LEU A 235 6.82 2.11 -8.05
C LEU A 235 5.79 3.25 -8.08
N GLU A 236 4.59 3.04 -7.55
CA GLU A 236 3.49 4.02 -7.60
C GLU A 236 3.79 5.28 -6.78
N ILE A 237 4.55 5.18 -5.69
CA ILE A 237 5.02 6.37 -4.96
C ILE A 237 6.13 7.09 -5.73
N ARG A 238 7.12 6.35 -6.21
CA ARG A 238 8.35 6.89 -6.80
C ARG A 238 8.15 7.38 -8.24
N TRP A 239 7.14 6.85 -8.92
CA TRP A 239 6.78 7.25 -10.26
C TRP A 239 5.64 8.28 -10.21
N ASP A 240 4.46 7.88 -9.76
CA ASP A 240 3.26 8.71 -9.89
C ASP A 240 3.39 10.01 -9.07
N LEU A 241 4.07 9.98 -7.92
CA LEU A 241 4.27 11.19 -7.10
C LEU A 241 5.62 11.85 -7.33
N ASP A 242 6.73 11.11 -7.17
CA ASP A 242 8.07 11.70 -7.26
C ASP A 242 8.50 12.02 -8.70
N THR A 243 7.77 11.54 -9.71
CA THR A 243 7.97 11.91 -11.12
C THR A 243 6.77 12.67 -11.64
N GLU A 244 5.63 12.00 -11.89
CA GLU A 244 4.52 12.58 -12.64
C GLU A 244 3.86 13.77 -11.92
N ALA A 245 3.52 13.64 -10.63
CA ALA A 245 2.92 14.73 -9.87
C ALA A 245 3.89 15.89 -9.63
N MET A 246 5.18 15.63 -9.39
CA MET A 246 6.19 16.68 -9.27
C MET A 246 6.42 17.44 -10.58
N GLU A 247 6.48 16.73 -11.71
CA GLU A 247 6.56 17.33 -13.05
C GLU A 247 5.32 18.19 -13.31
N ARG A 248 4.12 17.66 -13.03
CA ARG A 248 2.86 18.38 -13.19
C ARG A 248 2.79 19.65 -12.32
N ALA A 249 3.20 19.55 -11.06
CA ALA A 249 3.27 20.71 -10.17
C ALA A 249 4.25 21.77 -10.69
N ALA A 250 5.41 21.36 -11.22
CA ALA A 250 6.38 22.29 -11.80
C ALA A 250 5.82 23.02 -13.04
N GLU A 251 5.09 22.33 -13.92
CA GLU A 251 4.38 22.94 -15.05
C GLU A 251 3.36 23.99 -14.62
N LEU A 252 2.69 23.74 -13.49
CA LEU A 252 1.70 24.64 -12.89
C LEU A 252 2.32 25.77 -12.05
N GLY A 253 3.64 25.79 -11.88
CA GLY A 253 4.34 26.76 -11.03
C GLY A 253 4.17 26.53 -9.53
N MET A 254 3.71 25.34 -9.13
CA MET A 254 3.49 24.95 -7.73
C MET A 254 4.73 24.29 -7.13
N ARG A 255 4.89 24.40 -5.81
CA ARG A 255 5.83 23.60 -5.03
C ARG A 255 5.11 22.36 -4.51
N LEU A 256 5.58 21.19 -4.89
CA LEU A 256 5.06 19.92 -4.39
C LEU A 256 6.13 19.16 -3.63
N ALA A 257 5.77 18.69 -2.45
CA ALA A 257 6.52 17.69 -1.70
C ALA A 257 5.56 16.57 -1.30
N ARG A 258 6.11 15.44 -0.87
CA ARG A 258 5.34 14.39 -0.18
C ARG A 258 5.99 14.05 1.16
N ILE A 259 5.21 13.46 2.05
CA ILE A 259 5.78 12.89 3.28
C ILE A 259 6.76 11.76 2.93
N GLU A 260 7.74 11.54 3.81
CA GLU A 260 8.48 10.27 3.80
C GLU A 260 7.50 9.13 4.12
N MET A 261 7.57 8.02 3.37
CA MET A 261 6.72 6.85 3.62
C MET A 261 7.11 6.14 4.92
N PRO A 262 6.17 5.45 5.60
CA PRO A 262 6.48 4.71 6.82
C PRO A 262 7.57 3.65 6.64
N ASN A 263 7.63 2.98 5.49
CA ASN A 263 8.63 1.94 5.16
C ASN A 263 8.77 0.89 6.28
N ALA A 264 9.99 0.59 6.71
CA ALA A 264 10.26 -0.30 7.85
C ALA A 264 10.58 0.52 9.13
N HIS A 265 10.03 1.73 9.25
CA HIS A 265 10.31 2.63 10.37
C HIS A 265 9.81 2.03 11.70
N PRO A 266 10.54 2.17 12.82
CA PRO A 266 10.18 1.58 14.11
C PRO A 266 8.75 1.89 14.58
N GLU A 267 8.23 3.09 14.31
CA GLU A 267 6.85 3.47 14.65
C GLU A 267 5.82 2.59 13.93
N LEU A 268 5.98 2.34 12.63
CA LEU A 268 5.09 1.44 11.89
C LEU A 268 5.22 0.01 12.40
N ILE A 269 6.44 -0.45 12.72
CA ILE A 269 6.65 -1.78 13.30
C ILE A 269 5.90 -1.92 14.63
N SER A 270 5.88 -0.87 15.46
CA SER A 270 5.12 -0.85 16.72
C SER A 270 3.61 -0.98 16.47
N VAL A 271 3.07 -0.25 15.48
CA VAL A 271 1.66 -0.35 15.05
C VAL A 271 1.34 -1.77 14.61
N LEU A 272 2.11 -2.33 13.67
CA LEU A 272 1.89 -3.67 13.14
C LEU A 272 2.01 -4.75 14.23
N ALA A 273 2.98 -4.61 15.15
CA ALA A 273 3.11 -5.53 16.28
C ALA A 273 1.92 -5.42 17.23
N GLY A 274 1.39 -4.22 17.47
CA GLY A 274 0.18 -4.00 18.25
C GLY A 274 -1.03 -4.69 17.63
N LEU A 275 -1.22 -4.56 16.31
CA LEU A 275 -2.29 -5.22 15.56
C LEU A 275 -2.23 -6.74 15.71
N VAL A 276 -1.05 -7.34 15.49
CA VAL A 276 -0.88 -8.80 15.62
C VAL A 276 -1.15 -9.25 17.06
N ARG A 277 -0.60 -8.55 18.07
CA ARG A 277 -0.81 -8.92 19.49
C ARG A 277 -2.28 -8.86 19.90
N ARG A 278 -3.06 -7.90 19.39
CA ARG A 278 -4.50 -7.82 19.64
C ARG A 278 -5.29 -8.89 18.90
N ALA A 279 -4.78 -9.35 17.75
CA ALA A 279 -5.40 -10.40 16.97
C ALA A 279 -5.20 -11.80 17.60
N ILE A 280 -4.04 -12.07 18.20
CA ILE A 280 -3.73 -13.38 18.80
C ILE A 280 -4.76 -13.70 19.91
N PRO A 281 -5.48 -14.83 19.81
CA PRO A 281 -6.44 -15.25 20.84
C PRO A 281 -5.76 -15.48 22.20
N ALA A 282 -6.48 -15.18 23.29
CA ALA A 282 -5.98 -15.42 24.64
C ALA A 282 -5.68 -16.93 24.85
N GLY A 283 -4.46 -17.26 25.27
CA GLY A 283 -4.03 -18.63 25.58
C GLY A 283 -3.27 -19.36 24.48
N VAL A 284 -3.05 -18.74 23.31
CA VAL A 284 -2.15 -19.27 22.27
C VAL A 284 -0.69 -19.07 22.71
N ALA A 285 0.06 -20.17 22.80
CA ALA A 285 1.48 -20.13 23.11
C ALA A 285 2.29 -19.57 21.92
N PRO A 286 3.39 -18.83 22.17
CA PRO A 286 4.23 -18.25 21.13
C PRO A 286 4.97 -19.28 20.27
#